data_AF-F3PS00-F1
#
_entry.id   AF-F3PS00-F1
#
_cell.length_a   1.000
_cell.length_b   1.000
_cell.length_c   1.000
_cell.angle_alpha   90.00
_cell.angle_beta   90.00
_cell.angle_gamma   90.00
#
_symmetry.space_group_name_H-M   'P 1'
#
loop_
_entity.id
_entity.type
_entity.pdbx_description
1 polymer ?
#
loop_
_entity_poly.entity_id
_entity_poly.type
_entity_poly.pdbx_seq_one_letter_code
_entity_poly.pdbx_strand_id
1 'polypeptide(L)'
;MAIQKRSLFLRRKEKSAMLNTDKNLKLYYSISEVAAMFDVNESLLRFWEKEFPQLNPKKGGRGIRQYRKEDIETVKLIYHLVKERGMTLPGARQRMKDNKEATLRNFEIVDRLKTIREELVGMRDALDAFTYGQVETLKENLDNSPSL
;
A
#
# COMPACT_ATOMS: atom_id res chain seq x y z
N MET A 1 -24.02 -33.95 -21.84
CA MET A 1 -22.99 -32.99 -22.31
C MET A 1 -23.07 -31.59 -21.67
N ALA A 2 -24.22 -31.10 -21.17
CA ALA A 2 -24.33 -29.74 -20.60
C ALA A 2 -23.63 -29.56 -19.22
N ILE A 3 -23.62 -30.60 -18.38
CA ILE A 3 -23.02 -30.56 -17.03
C ILE A 3 -21.48 -30.43 -17.09
N GLN A 4 -20.83 -31.17 -18.00
CA GLN A 4 -19.38 -31.11 -18.20
C GLN A 4 -18.90 -29.75 -18.71
N LYS A 5 -19.70 -29.08 -19.56
CA LYS A 5 -19.39 -27.73 -20.06
C LYS A 5 -19.53 -26.68 -18.96
N ARG A 6 -20.51 -26.82 -18.05
CA ARG A 6 -20.70 -25.92 -16.90
C ARG A 6 -19.56 -26.05 -15.87
N SER A 7 -19.07 -27.26 -15.63
CA SER A 7 -17.93 -27.49 -14.71
C SER A 7 -16.60 -26.96 -15.26
N LEU A 8 -16.34 -27.11 -16.57
CA LEU A 8 -15.17 -26.53 -17.23
C LEU A 8 -15.23 -24.99 -17.26
N PHE A 9 -16.43 -24.42 -17.43
CA PHE A 9 -16.63 -22.97 -17.39
C PHE A 9 -16.39 -22.38 -16.00
N LEU A 10 -16.91 -23.03 -14.94
CA LEU A 10 -16.66 -22.63 -13.55
C LEU A 10 -15.18 -22.74 -13.18
N ARG A 11 -14.53 -23.86 -13.56
CA ARG A 11 -13.09 -24.06 -13.32
C ARG A 11 -12.22 -23.05 -14.09
N ARG A 12 -12.64 -22.60 -15.28
CA ARG A 12 -11.97 -21.52 -16.04
C ARG A 12 -12.15 -20.14 -15.39
N LYS A 13 -13.32 -19.88 -14.80
CA LYS A 13 -13.62 -18.64 -14.08
C LYS A 13 -12.83 -18.56 -12.76
N GLU A 14 -12.74 -19.67 -12.03
CA GLU A 14 -11.92 -19.80 -10.81
C GLU A 14 -10.42 -19.72 -11.12
N LYS A 15 -9.94 -20.39 -12.16
CA LYS A 15 -8.53 -20.29 -12.59
C LYS A 15 -8.15 -18.88 -13.06
N SER A 16 -9.08 -18.15 -13.69
CA SER A 16 -8.90 -16.73 -14.05
C SER A 16 -8.92 -15.81 -12.82
N ALA A 17 -9.69 -16.15 -11.79
CA ALA A 17 -9.68 -15.43 -10.51
C ALA A 17 -8.37 -15.67 -9.72
N MET A 18 -7.82 -16.88 -9.78
CA MET A 18 -6.54 -17.26 -9.13
C MET A 18 -5.29 -16.71 -9.85
N LEU A 19 -5.40 -16.29 -11.11
CA LEU A 19 -4.30 -15.67 -11.88
C LEU A 19 -4.13 -14.16 -11.60
N ASN A 20 -4.91 -13.57 -10.69
CA ASN A 20 -4.85 -12.14 -10.34
C ASN A 20 -4.17 -11.87 -8.98
N THR A 21 -3.06 -12.55 -8.71
CA THR A 21 -2.24 -12.32 -7.49
C THR A 21 -1.04 -11.38 -7.76
N ASP A 22 -1.09 -10.60 -8.85
CA ASP A 22 -0.24 -9.43 -9.05
C ASP A 22 -1.11 -8.25 -9.50
N LYS A 23 -1.65 -7.50 -8.54
CA LYS A 23 -2.49 -6.31 -8.77
C LYS A 23 -1.71 -5.12 -9.38
N ASN A 24 -0.62 -5.35 -10.10
CA ASN A 24 0.19 -4.25 -10.65
C ASN A 24 0.83 -4.55 -12.03
N LEU A 25 0.01 -4.91 -13.02
CA LEU A 25 0.42 -5.03 -14.42
C LEU A 25 0.58 -3.67 -15.14
N LYS A 26 0.33 -2.55 -14.43
CA LYS A 26 0.35 -1.22 -15.04
C LYS A 26 1.79 -0.70 -15.13
N LEU A 27 2.29 -0.59 -16.36
CA LEU A 27 3.68 -0.20 -16.64
C LEU A 27 3.95 1.29 -16.43
N TYR A 28 2.93 2.14 -16.61
CA TYR A 28 3.06 3.59 -16.51
C TYR A 28 1.88 4.21 -15.79
N TYR A 29 2.16 5.21 -14.97
CA TYR A 29 1.20 5.99 -14.20
C TYR A 29 1.23 7.46 -14.63
N SER A 30 0.05 8.08 -14.67
CA SER A 30 -0.05 9.52 -14.88
C SER A 30 0.29 10.30 -13.62
N ILE A 31 0.62 11.59 -13.76
CA ILE A 31 0.91 12.44 -12.59
C ILE A 31 -0.28 12.53 -11.62
N SER A 32 -1.51 12.55 -12.13
CA SER A 32 -2.73 12.60 -11.32
C SER A 32 -2.90 11.34 -10.46
N GLU A 33 -2.55 10.17 -11.01
CA GLU A 33 -2.60 8.91 -10.26
C GLU A 33 -1.54 8.86 -9.19
N VAL A 34 -0.30 9.28 -9.50
CA VAL A 34 0.78 9.33 -8.52
C VAL A 34 0.45 10.35 -7.43
N ALA A 35 -0.11 11.50 -7.78
CA ALA A 35 -0.57 12.51 -6.82
C ALA A 35 -1.59 11.93 -5.84
N ALA A 36 -2.58 11.18 -6.34
CA ALA A 36 -3.57 10.50 -5.53
C ALA A 36 -2.99 9.41 -4.62
N MET A 37 -1.97 8.67 -5.06
CA MET A 37 -1.31 7.62 -4.25
C MET A 37 -0.66 8.17 -2.97
N PHE A 38 -0.19 9.42 -3.01
CA PHE A 38 0.52 10.06 -1.89
C PHE A 38 -0.29 11.18 -1.22
N ASP A 39 -1.56 11.36 -1.61
CA ASP A 39 -2.41 12.46 -1.15
C ASP A 39 -1.73 13.84 -1.25
N VAL A 40 -1.10 14.09 -2.40
CA VAL A 40 -0.44 15.38 -2.71
C VAL A 40 -1.03 15.99 -3.97
N ASN A 41 -0.83 17.29 -4.15
CA ASN A 41 -1.20 17.92 -5.41
C ASN A 41 -0.16 17.65 -6.51
N GLU A 42 -0.60 17.67 -7.78
CA GLU A 42 0.30 17.46 -8.92
C GLU A 42 1.42 18.51 -9.02
N SER A 43 1.15 19.75 -8.59
CA SER A 43 2.16 20.83 -8.60
C SER A 43 3.35 20.51 -7.71
N LEU A 44 3.14 19.85 -6.57
CA LEU A 44 4.19 19.39 -5.67
C LEU A 44 5.03 18.29 -6.32
N LEU A 45 4.40 17.33 -7.02
CA LEU A 45 5.15 16.33 -7.78
C LEU A 45 5.99 16.97 -8.89
N ARG A 46 5.43 17.93 -9.65
CA ARG A 46 6.19 18.69 -10.66
C ARG A 46 7.36 19.47 -10.04
N PHE A 47 7.19 19.94 -8.80
CA PHE A 47 8.25 20.60 -8.08
C PHE A 47 9.34 19.59 -7.66
N TRP A 48 8.96 18.44 -7.11
CA TRP A 48 9.91 17.37 -6.78
C TRP A 48 10.66 16.84 -8.01
N GLU A 49 10.04 16.73 -9.19
CA GLU A 49 10.75 16.40 -10.43
C GLU A 49 11.91 17.36 -10.73
N LYS A 50 11.78 18.65 -10.39
CA LYS A 50 12.85 19.65 -10.58
C LYS A 50 13.91 19.54 -9.47
N GLU A 51 13.47 19.25 -8.25
CA GLU A 51 14.33 19.17 -7.07
C GLU A 51 15.06 17.82 -6.94
N PHE A 52 14.66 16.77 -7.65
CA PHE A 52 15.27 15.45 -7.50
C PHE A 52 15.59 14.89 -8.89
N PRO A 53 16.85 15.03 -9.37
CA PRO A 53 17.24 14.54 -10.70
C PRO A 53 16.99 13.05 -10.94
N GLN A 54 16.94 12.25 -9.86
CA GLN A 54 16.58 10.84 -9.89
C GLN A 54 15.09 10.57 -10.18
N LEU A 55 14.22 11.56 -9.96
CA LEU A 55 12.79 11.50 -10.28
C LEU A 55 12.56 12.15 -11.65
N ASN A 56 12.67 11.36 -12.71
CA ASN A 56 12.61 11.87 -14.08
C ASN A 56 11.64 11.05 -14.94
N PRO A 57 10.32 11.18 -14.72
CA PRO A 57 9.32 10.46 -15.52
C PRO A 57 9.39 10.91 -16.97
N LYS A 58 9.34 9.95 -17.90
CA LYS A 58 9.34 10.25 -19.34
C LYS A 58 8.03 10.92 -19.75
N LYS A 59 8.09 11.77 -20.77
CA LYS A 59 6.89 12.28 -21.44
C LYS A 59 6.54 11.34 -22.60
N GLY A 60 5.32 10.80 -22.60
CA GLY A 60 4.79 10.02 -23.72
C GLY A 60 4.44 10.91 -24.92
N GLY A 61 3.97 10.30 -26.02
CA GLY A 61 3.73 11.00 -27.29
C GLY A 61 2.76 12.19 -27.25
N ARG A 62 1.88 12.27 -26.23
CA ARG A 62 0.96 13.40 -26.00
C ARG A 62 1.45 14.40 -24.94
N GLY A 63 2.73 14.34 -24.55
CA GLY A 63 3.29 15.18 -23.48
C GLY A 63 2.89 14.79 -22.06
N ILE A 64 2.14 13.69 -21.91
CA ILE A 64 1.70 13.15 -20.62
C ILE A 64 2.89 12.49 -19.91
N ARG A 65 3.09 12.80 -18.64
CA ARG A 65 4.11 12.16 -17.80
C ARG A 65 3.76 10.70 -17.56
N GLN A 66 4.75 9.84 -17.75
CA GLN A 66 4.67 8.41 -17.53
C GLN A 66 5.66 8.04 -16.44
N TYR A 67 5.14 7.91 -15.22
CA TYR A 67 5.88 7.41 -14.07
C TYR A 67 5.93 5.90 -14.15
N ARG A 68 7.12 5.33 -14.02
CA ARG A 68 7.31 3.89 -13.86
C ARG A 68 7.29 3.54 -12.38
N LYS A 69 7.37 2.24 -12.10
CA LYS A 69 7.49 1.74 -10.73
C LYS A 69 8.66 2.38 -9.99
N GLU A 70 9.82 2.52 -10.63
CA GLU A 70 11.02 3.09 -10.00
C GLU A 70 10.86 4.59 -9.68
N ASP A 71 10.08 5.31 -10.49
CA ASP A 71 9.74 6.71 -10.24
C ASP A 71 8.82 6.81 -9.01
N ILE A 72 7.86 5.89 -8.87
CA ILE A 72 6.98 5.82 -7.70
C ILE A 72 7.76 5.50 -6.42
N GLU A 73 8.70 4.55 -6.46
CA GLU A 73 9.56 4.25 -5.30
C GLU A 73 10.41 5.47 -4.91
N THR A 74 10.86 6.24 -5.90
CA THR A 74 11.59 7.48 -5.67
C THR A 74 10.69 8.54 -5.01
N VAL A 75 9.45 8.70 -5.47
CA VAL A 75 8.45 9.58 -4.83
C VAL A 75 8.16 9.13 -3.40
N LYS A 76 7.98 7.82 -3.17
CA LYS A 76 7.73 7.23 -1.85
C LYS A 76 8.86 7.59 -0.88
N LEU A 77 10.11 7.50 -1.32
CA LEU A 77 11.25 7.87 -0.50
C LEU A 77 11.32 9.39 -0.23
N ILE A 78 11.09 10.23 -1.25
CA ILE A 78 11.06 11.69 -1.08
C ILE A 78 9.97 12.09 -0.08
N TYR A 79 8.78 11.50 -0.20
CA TYR A 79 7.66 11.72 0.71
C TYR A 79 8.06 11.38 2.15
N HIS A 80 8.64 10.21 2.38
CA HIS A 80 9.11 9.83 3.71
C HIS A 80 10.11 10.83 4.30
N LEU A 81 11.12 11.24 3.53
CA LEU A 81 12.15 12.15 4.02
C LEU A 81 11.59 13.55 4.31
N VAL A 82 10.72 14.07 3.45
CA VAL A 82 10.27 15.47 3.54
C VAL A 82 9.00 15.62 4.37
N LYS A 83 8.00 14.77 4.17
CA LYS A 83 6.69 14.86 4.83
C LYS A 83 6.64 14.13 6.15
N GLU A 84 7.19 12.92 6.24
CA GLU A 84 7.15 12.15 7.49
C GLU A 84 8.31 12.52 8.44
N ARG A 85 9.51 12.75 7.92
CA ARG A 85 10.69 13.08 8.72
C ARG A 85 11.00 14.57 8.84
N GLY A 86 10.31 15.42 8.09
CA GLY A 86 10.50 16.89 8.15
C GLY A 86 11.84 17.39 7.62
N MET A 87 12.54 16.64 6.76
CA MET A 87 13.79 17.11 6.17
C MET A 87 13.53 18.22 5.14
N THR A 88 14.45 19.17 5.03
CA THR A 88 14.44 20.15 3.93
C THR A 88 14.76 19.46 2.60
N LEU A 89 14.29 20.03 1.48
CA LEU A 89 14.53 19.46 0.15
C LEU A 89 16.02 19.30 -0.19
N PRO A 90 16.90 20.28 0.10
CA PRO A 90 18.34 20.10 -0.09
C PRO A 90 18.90 18.97 0.78
N GLY A 91 18.47 18.88 2.04
CA GLY A 91 18.91 17.82 2.97
C GLY A 91 18.46 16.42 2.54
N ALA A 92 17.22 16.28 2.08
CA ALA A 92 16.71 15.02 1.55
C ALA A 92 17.46 14.61 0.26
N ARG A 93 17.71 15.57 -0.64
CA ARG A 93 18.48 15.34 -1.87
C ARG A 93 19.89 14.86 -1.56
N GLN A 94 20.58 15.52 -0.64
CA GLN A 94 21.93 15.17 -0.22
C GLN A 94 21.95 13.78 0.44
N ARG A 95 20.99 13.47 1.31
CA ARG A 95 20.84 12.14 1.93
C ARG A 95 20.66 11.03 0.87
N MET A 96 19.83 11.27 -0.13
CA MET A 96 19.61 10.32 -1.23
C MET A 96 20.84 10.15 -2.13
N LYS A 97 21.74 11.15 -2.18
CA LYS A 97 23.00 11.08 -2.94
C LYS A 97 24.08 10.32 -2.16
N ASP A 98 24.29 10.67 -0.91
CA ASP A 98 25.44 10.19 -0.12
C ASP A 98 25.20 8.80 0.47
N ASN A 99 23.96 8.45 0.76
CA ASN A 99 23.64 7.21 1.45
C ASN A 99 22.37 6.56 0.92
N LYS A 100 22.27 6.47 -0.42
CA LYS A 100 21.08 5.95 -1.09
C LYS A 100 20.68 4.56 -0.58
N GLU A 101 21.63 3.63 -0.54
CA GLU A 101 21.33 2.24 -0.17
C GLU A 101 20.89 2.09 1.28
N ALA A 102 21.60 2.68 2.25
CA ALA A 102 21.17 2.56 3.64
C ALA A 102 19.85 3.31 3.87
N THR A 103 19.62 4.40 3.16
CA THR A 103 18.34 5.11 3.20
C THR A 103 17.20 4.22 2.69
N LEU A 104 17.39 3.53 1.55
CA LEU A 104 16.42 2.58 1.00
C LEU A 104 16.19 1.40 1.95
N ARG A 105 17.26 0.76 2.45
CA ARG A 105 17.14 -0.35 3.41
C ARG A 105 16.40 0.05 4.68
N ASN A 106 16.75 1.19 5.28
CA ASN A 106 16.06 1.68 6.47
C ASN A 106 14.58 1.97 6.18
N PHE A 107 14.30 2.51 5.00
CA PHE A 107 12.93 2.76 4.59
C PHE A 107 12.12 1.48 4.42
N GLU A 108 12.67 0.48 3.73
CA GLU A 108 12.04 -0.85 3.56
C GLU A 108 11.81 -1.55 4.91
N ILE A 109 12.76 -1.45 5.84
CA ILE A 109 12.63 -1.99 7.20
C ILE A 109 11.46 -1.30 7.93
N VAL A 110 11.39 0.03 7.88
CA VAL A 110 10.31 0.79 8.53
C VAL A 110 8.95 0.44 7.91
N ASP A 111 8.86 0.35 6.59
CA ASP A 111 7.65 -0.04 5.86
C ASP A 111 7.16 -1.43 6.30
N ARG A 112 8.08 -2.41 6.35
CA ARG A 112 7.78 -3.77 6.81
C ARG A 112 7.32 -3.80 8.26
N LEU A 113 7.97 -3.03 9.14
CA LEU A 113 7.57 -2.92 10.55
C LEU A 113 6.17 -2.30 10.71
N LYS A 114 5.81 -1.31 9.87
CA LYS A 114 4.45 -0.74 9.84
C LYS A 114 3.42 -1.80 9.45
N THR A 115 3.67 -2.57 8.39
CA THR A 115 2.78 -3.66 7.96
C THR A 115 2.61 -4.72 9.05
N ILE A 116 3.72 -5.18 9.66
CA ILE A 116 3.66 -6.15 10.76
C ILE A 116 2.83 -5.60 11.93
N ARG A 117 3.01 -4.32 12.28
CA ARG A 117 2.21 -3.68 13.34
C ARG A 117 0.72 -3.70 12.99
N GLU A 118 0.34 -3.36 11.76
CA GLU A 118 -1.05 -3.35 11.31
C GLU A 118 -1.68 -4.74 11.36
N GLU A 119 -0.95 -5.77 10.91
CA GLU A 119 -1.38 -7.17 11.01
C GLU A 119 -1.61 -7.59 12.46
N LEU A 120 -0.65 -7.30 13.35
CA LEU A 120 -0.76 -7.64 14.78
C LEU A 120 -1.90 -6.89 15.48
N VAL A 121 -2.13 -5.62 15.12
CA VAL A 121 -3.27 -4.85 15.63
C VAL A 121 -4.59 -5.48 15.16
N GLY A 122 -4.69 -5.88 13.89
CA GLY A 122 -5.87 -6.58 13.40
C GLY A 122 -6.12 -7.91 14.11
N MET A 123 -5.07 -8.66 14.43
CA MET A 123 -5.18 -9.89 15.22
C MET A 123 -5.66 -9.63 16.64
N ARG A 124 -5.13 -8.61 17.32
CA ARG A 124 -5.59 -8.19 18.66
C ARG A 124 -7.06 -7.84 18.63
N ASP A 125 -7.49 -6.99 17.70
CA ASP A 125 -8.86 -6.51 17.63
C ASP A 125 -9.86 -7.67 17.37
N ALA A 126 -9.44 -8.66 16.57
CA ALA A 126 -10.21 -9.88 16.35
C ALA A 126 -10.33 -10.75 17.61
N LEU A 127 -9.28 -10.83 18.44
CA LEU A 127 -9.31 -11.55 19.73
C LEU A 127 -10.18 -10.82 20.75
N ASP A 128 -10.09 -9.49 20.83
CA ASP A 128 -10.90 -8.68 21.74
C ASP A 128 -12.39 -8.83 21.41
N ALA A 129 -12.77 -8.83 20.13
CA ALA A 129 -14.15 -9.05 19.69
C ALA A 129 -14.72 -10.44 20.11
N PHE A 130 -13.88 -11.46 20.20
CA PHE A 130 -14.28 -12.82 20.61
C PHE A 130 -14.57 -12.90 22.11
N THR A 131 -13.83 -12.18 22.95
CA THR A 131 -13.96 -12.26 24.41
C THR A 131 -15.21 -11.56 24.95
N TYR A 132 -15.58 -10.38 24.44
CA TYR A 132 -16.78 -9.66 24.91
C TYR A 132 -18.09 -10.36 24.51
N GLY A 133 -18.18 -10.86 23.28
CA GLY A 133 -19.39 -11.53 22.79
C GLY A 133 -19.68 -12.83 23.55
N GLN A 134 -18.66 -13.61 23.88
CA GLN A 134 -18.83 -14.85 24.64
C GLN A 134 -19.14 -14.60 26.12
N VAL A 135 -18.48 -13.63 26.75
CA VAL A 135 -18.71 -13.30 28.16
C VAL A 135 -20.13 -12.79 28.40
N GLU A 136 -20.67 -11.95 27.51
CA GLU A 136 -22.06 -11.48 27.66
C GLU A 136 -23.08 -12.61 27.45
N THR A 137 -22.88 -13.48 26.44
CA THR A 137 -23.74 -14.66 26.28
C THR A 137 -23.65 -15.63 27.45
N LEU A 138 -22.52 -15.72 28.14
CA LEU A 138 -22.37 -16.56 29.33
C LEU A 138 -23.06 -15.93 30.56
N LYS A 139 -23.00 -14.60 30.72
CA LYS A 139 -23.71 -13.88 31.78
C LYS A 139 -25.23 -13.96 31.62
N GLU A 140 -25.75 -13.76 30.41
CA GLU A 140 -27.20 -13.87 30.15
C GLU A 140 -27.73 -15.28 30.46
N ASN A 141 -26.95 -16.33 30.22
CA ASN A 141 -27.35 -17.71 30.55
C ASN A 141 -27.23 -18.03 32.05
N LEU A 142 -26.35 -17.36 32.80
CA LEU A 142 -26.21 -17.51 34.25
C LEU A 142 -27.33 -16.79 35.01
N ASP A 143 -27.69 -15.58 34.60
CA ASP A 143 -28.76 -14.77 35.25
C ASP A 143 -30.18 -15.31 35.00
N ASN A 144 -30.37 -16.13 33.95
CA ASN A 144 -31.66 -16.77 33.64
C ASN A 144 -31.80 -18.21 34.18
N SER A 145 -30.94 -18.64 35.12
CA SER A 145 -31.11 -19.93 35.79
C SER A 145 -32.35 -19.90 36.69
N PRO A 146 -33.35 -20.80 36.50
CA PRO A 146 -34.51 -20.85 37.37
C PRO A 146 -34.05 -21.18 38.79
N SER A 147 -34.41 -20.35 39.77
CA SER A 147 -34.28 -20.70 41.18
C SER A 147 -35.12 -21.96 41.44
N LEU A 148 -34.44 -23.03 41.86
CA LEU A 148 -35.04 -24.31 42.26
C LEU A 148 -36.13 -24.12 43.33
#